data_AF-A0A366EM05-F1
#
_entry.id   AF-A0A366EM05-F1
#
_cell.length_a   1.000
_cell.length_b   1.000
_cell.length_c   1.000
_cell.angle_alpha   90.00
_cell.angle_beta   90.00
_cell.angle_gamma   90.00
#
_symmetry.space_group_name_H-M   'P 1'
#
loop_
_entity.id
_entity.type
_entity.pdbx_description
1 polymer ?
#
loop_
_entity_poly.entity_id
_entity_poly.type
_entity_poly.pdbx_seq_one_letter_code
_entity_poly.pdbx_strand_id
1 'polypeptide(L)'
;MKTRNDYRQRMRRRKRFFRIFLALSFLGLSIGTAYFLYQYQTGKMNAGKTQAASEEIPEFNGKKDEHGKVNILLLGSDTRGEEKSRTDTIMIAQYDPEKGEARLVSLMRDMYVDVPEYGKYKLNTSYFLGGPELLRQTLKENFDIDVQYYALMDFKGFQKIVDALAPDGIEMNVEKEMSTNINVTLEPGLQKLNGKELLGYARFRHDAKGDFGRVKRQQEVINALKDEMLSLNGVSKIPKLMGTVSPYIETNIGSMDRISLAKEFVLNPVENIETMTLPIDNSFENARYEGAGAVLDVDLDANTEALKDFLNGEEPKSYAEYVEEEALSDDAVVEESTGVEDTGSYEESTETDDSGIYEESTEIDDSSSYEE
;
A
#
# COMPACT_ATOMS: atom_id res chain seq x y z
N MET A 1 18.33 -53.72 40.05
CA MET A 1 17.69 -52.68 40.90
C MET A 1 18.54 -51.42 40.87
N LYS A 2 18.09 -50.34 40.22
CA LYS A 2 18.76 -49.02 40.33
C LYS A 2 18.39 -48.43 41.68
N THR A 3 19.38 -48.14 42.53
CA THR A 3 19.15 -47.67 43.90
C THR A 3 18.60 -46.24 43.90
N ARG A 4 17.83 -45.87 44.94
CA ARG A 4 17.27 -44.51 45.15
C ARG A 4 18.34 -43.39 45.04
N ASN A 5 19.62 -43.71 45.25
CA ASN A 5 20.76 -42.80 45.11
C ASN A 5 21.14 -42.50 43.65
N ASP A 6 21.05 -43.47 42.73
CA ASP A 6 21.29 -43.25 41.29
C ASP A 6 20.26 -42.27 40.70
N TYR A 7 19.03 -42.33 41.18
CA TYR A 7 17.95 -41.42 40.75
C TYR A 7 18.22 -39.97 41.22
N ARG A 8 18.71 -39.79 42.46
CA ARG A 8 19.09 -38.47 43.02
C ARG A 8 20.33 -37.89 42.34
N GLN A 9 21.34 -38.70 42.00
CA GLN A 9 22.51 -38.23 41.26
C GLN A 9 22.19 -37.82 39.81
N ARG A 10 21.33 -38.57 39.10
CA ARG A 10 20.86 -38.18 37.76
C ARG A 10 20.06 -36.88 37.77
N MET A 11 19.19 -36.67 38.75
CA MET A 11 18.43 -35.42 38.93
C MET A 11 19.35 -34.22 39.22
N ARG A 12 20.40 -34.39 40.02
CA ARG A 12 21.39 -33.32 40.29
C ARG A 12 22.23 -32.98 39.05
N ARG A 13 22.64 -33.98 38.26
CA ARG A 13 23.35 -33.75 36.98
C ARG A 13 22.45 -33.05 35.95
N ARG A 14 21.18 -33.46 35.80
CA ARG A 14 20.19 -32.75 34.96
C ARG A 14 19.98 -31.30 35.39
N LYS A 15 19.83 -31.03 36.69
CA LYS A 15 19.72 -29.66 37.23
C LYS A 15 21.00 -28.83 37.05
N ARG A 16 22.17 -29.46 36.91
CA ARG A 16 23.45 -28.77 36.64
C ARG A 16 23.58 -28.45 35.15
N PHE A 17 23.27 -29.41 34.28
CA PHE A 17 23.19 -29.18 32.83
C PHE A 17 22.15 -28.13 32.47
N PHE A 18 20.96 -28.18 33.09
CA PHE A 18 19.92 -27.17 32.87
C PHE A 18 20.35 -25.77 33.31
N ARG A 19 21.06 -25.64 34.44
CA ARG A 19 21.63 -24.35 34.89
C ARG A 19 22.74 -23.84 33.98
N ILE A 20 23.60 -24.72 33.48
CA ILE A 20 24.64 -24.36 32.50
C ILE A 20 24.00 -23.92 31.18
N PHE A 21 22.99 -24.65 30.71
CA PHE A 21 22.22 -24.28 29.52
C PHE A 21 21.55 -22.91 29.69
N LEU A 22 20.88 -22.66 30.82
CA LEU A 22 20.29 -21.36 31.14
C LEU A 22 21.33 -20.24 31.18
N ALA A 23 22.50 -20.49 31.78
CA ALA A 23 23.59 -19.51 31.83
C ALA A 23 24.17 -19.23 30.44
N LEU A 24 24.35 -20.24 29.59
CA LEU A 24 24.82 -20.08 28.21
C LEU A 24 23.77 -19.40 27.34
N SER A 25 22.49 -19.70 27.52
CA SER A 25 21.39 -19.02 26.82
C SER A 25 21.30 -17.55 27.24
N PHE A 26 21.40 -17.24 28.53
CA PHE A 26 21.43 -15.87 29.03
C PHE A 26 22.67 -15.10 28.55
N LEU A 27 23.83 -15.74 28.53
CA LEU A 27 25.06 -15.17 27.99
C LEU A 27 24.94 -14.91 26.48
N GLY A 28 24.38 -15.86 25.72
CA GLY A 28 24.10 -15.70 24.29
C GLY A 28 23.12 -14.56 24.03
N LEU A 29 22.06 -14.45 24.82
CA LEU A 29 21.08 -13.36 24.73
C LEU A 29 21.73 -12.01 25.05
N SER A 30 22.56 -11.94 26.10
CA SER A 30 23.28 -10.72 26.49
C SER A 30 24.29 -10.27 25.43
N ILE A 31 25.04 -11.20 24.85
CA ILE A 31 25.97 -10.92 23.74
C ILE A 31 25.19 -10.47 22.50
N GLY A 32 24.06 -11.12 22.19
CA GLY A 32 23.18 -10.74 21.09
C GLY A 32 22.60 -9.34 21.25
N THR A 33 22.09 -8.99 22.44
CA THR A 33 21.59 -7.65 22.75
C THR A 33 22.72 -6.61 22.69
N ALA A 34 23.90 -6.90 23.24
CA ALA A 34 25.05 -6.00 23.16
C ALA A 34 25.51 -5.77 21.71
N TYR A 35 25.56 -6.83 20.89
CA TYR A 35 25.86 -6.74 19.47
C TYR A 35 24.80 -5.91 18.71
N PHE A 36 23.51 -6.15 18.99
CA PHE A 36 22.40 -5.39 18.41
C PHE A 36 22.54 -3.89 18.73
N LEU A 37 22.72 -3.53 20.00
CA LEU A 37 22.87 -2.15 20.44
C LEU A 37 24.11 -1.50 19.82
N TYR A 38 25.25 -2.21 19.78
CA TYR A 38 26.48 -1.74 19.16
C TYR A 38 26.29 -1.48 17.66
N GLN A 39 25.68 -2.41 16.92
CA GLN A 39 25.42 -2.25 15.49
C GLN A 39 24.41 -1.14 15.20
N TYR A 40 23.34 -1.05 15.98
CA TYR A 40 22.36 0.02 15.89
C TYR A 40 23.01 1.40 16.08
N GLN A 41 23.82 1.54 17.12
CA GLN A 41 24.51 2.79 17.42
C GLN A 41 25.55 3.13 16.34
N THR A 42 26.27 2.12 15.83
CA THR A 42 27.19 2.25 14.70
C THR A 42 26.47 2.68 13.43
N GLY A 43 25.29 2.13 13.15
CA GLY A 43 24.42 2.55 12.04
C GLY A 43 24.02 4.02 12.15
N LYS A 44 23.56 4.45 13.33
CA LYS A 44 23.24 5.86 13.60
C LYS A 44 24.42 6.80 13.41
N MET A 45 25.64 6.37 13.76
CA MET A 45 26.85 7.16 13.52
C MET A 45 27.22 7.25 12.04
N ASN A 46 27.06 6.15 11.29
CA ASN A 46 27.38 6.07 9.86
C ASN A 46 26.38 6.80 8.97
N ALA A 47 25.12 6.97 9.41
CA ALA A 47 24.13 7.79 8.72
C ALA A 47 24.56 9.27 8.59
N GLY A 48 25.64 9.68 9.26
CA GLY A 48 26.14 11.05 9.32
C GLY A 48 25.25 11.93 10.20
N LYS A 49 25.78 13.08 10.62
CA LYS A 49 24.94 14.18 11.13
C LYS A 49 24.20 14.81 9.95
N THR A 50 23.37 14.04 9.26
CA THR A 50 22.32 14.65 8.45
C THR A 50 21.40 15.30 9.47
N GLN A 51 21.06 16.59 9.27
CA GLN A 51 19.96 17.20 9.99
C GLN A 51 18.77 16.27 9.80
N ALA A 52 18.51 15.37 10.76
CA ALA A 52 17.15 15.01 11.07
C ALA A 52 16.55 16.37 11.41
N ALA A 53 15.89 16.97 10.43
CA ALA A 53 15.13 18.17 10.66
C ALA A 53 14.32 17.83 11.90
N SER A 54 14.50 18.61 12.95
CA SER A 54 13.60 18.63 14.09
C SER A 54 12.28 19.26 13.64
N GLU A 55 11.75 18.80 12.51
CA GLU A 55 10.39 19.02 12.12
C GLU A 55 9.59 18.11 13.04
N GLU A 56 8.70 18.72 13.82
CA GLU A 56 7.71 17.97 14.57
C GLU A 56 7.06 17.00 13.60
N ILE A 57 7.15 15.70 13.90
CA ILE A 57 6.49 14.66 13.11
C ILE A 57 5.02 15.10 13.01
N PRO A 58 4.49 15.31 11.79
CA PRO A 58 3.12 15.78 11.63
C PRO A 58 2.18 14.86 12.39
N GLU A 59 1.17 15.45 13.02
CA GLU A 59 0.16 14.69 13.73
C GLU A 59 -0.48 13.68 12.78
N PHE A 60 -0.52 12.41 13.19
CA PHE A 60 -1.06 11.32 12.39
C PHE A 60 -1.95 10.45 13.25
N ASN A 61 -3.25 10.44 12.94
CA ASN A 61 -4.29 9.79 13.72
C ASN A 61 -4.50 8.34 13.28
N GLY A 62 -3.43 7.56 13.33
CA GLY A 62 -3.46 6.17 12.89
C GLY A 62 -4.37 5.29 13.76
N LYS A 63 -5.15 4.41 13.12
CA LYS A 63 -6.09 3.51 13.80
C LYS A 63 -5.67 2.06 13.69
N LYS A 64 -5.47 1.41 14.84
CA LYS A 64 -5.17 -0.04 14.92
C LYS A 64 -6.28 -0.87 14.32
N ASP A 65 -5.89 -1.89 13.55
CA ASP A 65 -6.79 -2.92 13.06
C ASP A 65 -7.33 -3.73 14.26
N GLU A 66 -8.61 -4.08 14.21
CA GLU A 66 -9.29 -4.83 15.26
C GLU A 66 -8.92 -6.33 15.24
N HIS A 67 -8.42 -6.82 14.10
CA HIS A 67 -8.03 -8.20 13.84
C HIS A 67 -6.51 -8.41 13.96
N GLY A 68 -5.75 -7.42 14.45
CA GLY A 68 -4.32 -7.55 14.71
C GLY A 68 -3.42 -7.42 13.47
N LYS A 69 -3.98 -7.13 12.30
CA LYS A 69 -3.22 -6.79 11.09
C LYS A 69 -2.55 -5.43 11.24
N VAL A 70 -1.45 -5.22 10.50
CA VAL A 70 -0.69 -3.97 10.50
C VAL A 70 -0.62 -3.39 9.09
N ASN A 71 -1.40 -2.35 8.84
CA ASN A 71 -1.43 -1.49 7.65
C ASN A 71 -0.49 -0.28 7.84
N ILE A 72 0.51 -0.18 6.96
CA ILE A 72 1.48 0.91 6.90
C ILE A 72 1.37 1.60 5.53
N LEU A 73 1.15 2.91 5.54
CA LEU A 73 1.20 3.74 4.35
C LEU A 73 2.65 4.06 3.98
N LEU A 74 3.15 3.46 2.90
CA LEU A 74 4.49 3.68 2.37
C LEU A 74 4.45 4.81 1.34
N LEU A 75 5.24 5.85 1.59
CA LEU A 75 5.27 7.07 0.78
C LEU A 75 6.67 7.32 0.23
N GLY A 76 6.75 7.52 -1.09
CA GLY A 76 7.96 7.98 -1.77
C GLY A 76 7.77 9.40 -2.28
N SER A 77 8.74 10.29 -2.02
CA SER A 77 8.71 11.67 -2.52
C SER A 77 10.00 12.09 -3.24
N ASP A 78 9.87 12.87 -4.31
CA ASP A 78 11.00 13.57 -4.98
C ASP A 78 11.19 14.95 -4.31
N THR A 79 11.30 15.01 -2.98
CA THR A 79 11.72 16.27 -2.32
C THR A 79 13.18 16.54 -2.66
N ARG A 80 13.48 17.75 -3.10
CA ARG A 80 14.85 18.24 -3.32
C ARG A 80 15.25 19.33 -2.34
N GLY A 81 14.70 19.24 -1.12
CA GLY A 81 14.82 20.27 -0.07
C GLY A 81 13.74 21.35 -0.12
N GLU A 82 12.61 21.09 -0.79
CA GLU A 82 11.42 21.95 -0.80
C GLU A 82 10.51 21.60 0.38
N GLU A 83 9.88 22.62 1.00
CA GLU A 83 8.97 22.44 2.14
C GLU A 83 7.69 21.66 1.79
N LYS A 84 7.28 21.67 0.50
CA LYS A 84 6.12 20.91 0.01
C LYS A 84 6.48 20.19 -1.27
N SER A 85 6.34 18.86 -1.27
CA SER A 85 6.50 18.02 -2.45
C SER A 85 5.31 17.10 -2.61
N ARG A 86 5.16 16.55 -3.81
CA ARG A 86 4.17 15.51 -4.09
C ARG A 86 4.77 14.15 -3.76
N THR A 87 3.90 13.24 -3.34
CA THR A 87 4.25 11.83 -3.29
C THR A 87 3.97 11.21 -4.66
N ASP A 88 4.95 10.49 -5.17
CA ASP A 88 4.90 9.81 -6.47
C ASP A 88 4.68 8.31 -6.34
N THR A 89 4.86 7.78 -5.12
CA THR A 89 4.64 6.40 -4.74
C THR A 89 3.77 6.39 -3.51
N ILE A 90 2.57 5.84 -3.64
CA ILE A 90 1.63 5.66 -2.53
C ILE A 90 1.32 4.17 -2.49
N MET A 91 1.68 3.50 -1.40
CA MET A 91 1.37 2.09 -1.22
C MET A 91 0.85 1.82 0.19
N ILE A 92 -0.01 0.81 0.33
CA ILE A 92 -0.40 0.27 1.62
C ILE A 92 0.24 -1.10 1.75
N ALA A 93 1.13 -1.25 2.71
CA ALA A 93 1.70 -2.52 3.11
C ALA A 93 0.92 -3.05 4.31
N GLN A 94 0.23 -4.17 4.14
CA GLN A 94 -0.41 -4.90 5.22
C GLN A 94 0.45 -6.11 5.61
N TYR A 95 0.62 -6.30 6.91
CA TYR A 95 1.22 -7.50 7.49
C TYR A 95 0.26 -8.17 8.45
N ASP A 96 0.00 -9.47 8.23
CA ASP A 96 -0.77 -10.33 9.13
C ASP A 96 0.23 -11.23 9.89
N PRO A 97 0.58 -10.90 11.14
CA PRO A 97 1.53 -11.69 11.92
C PRO A 97 1.00 -13.07 12.33
N GLU A 98 -0.33 -13.27 12.34
CA GLU A 98 -0.94 -14.56 12.70
C GLU A 98 -0.81 -15.55 11.56
N LYS A 99 -1.00 -15.10 10.31
CA LYS A 99 -0.88 -15.93 9.11
C LYS A 99 0.52 -15.93 8.50
N GLY A 100 1.37 -14.97 8.85
CA GLY A 100 2.67 -14.78 8.19
C GLY A 100 2.53 -14.28 6.75
N GLU A 101 1.43 -13.60 6.45
CA GLU A 101 1.12 -13.08 5.12
C GLU A 101 1.42 -11.58 5.06
N ALA A 102 1.84 -11.10 3.89
CA ALA A 102 1.87 -9.67 3.63
C ALA A 102 1.26 -9.34 2.27
N ARG A 103 0.62 -8.18 2.22
CA ARG A 103 -0.05 -7.68 1.04
C ARG A 103 0.43 -6.26 0.76
N LEU A 104 0.60 -5.93 -0.51
CA LEU A 104 1.04 -4.63 -0.95
C LEU A 104 0.08 -4.09 -2.01
N VAL A 105 -0.64 -3.03 -1.65
CA VAL A 105 -1.54 -2.32 -2.57
C VAL A 105 -0.82 -1.07 -3.06
N SER A 106 -0.61 -0.97 -4.36
CA SER A 106 -0.12 0.26 -4.99
C SER A 106 -1.29 1.13 -5.40
N LEU A 107 -1.31 2.39 -4.93
CA LEU A 107 -2.34 3.36 -5.26
C LEU A 107 -1.80 4.32 -6.31
N MET A 108 -2.44 4.37 -7.48
CA MET A 108 -2.05 5.32 -8.51
C MET A 108 -2.28 6.76 -8.05
N ARG A 109 -1.24 7.57 -8.15
CA ARG A 109 -1.23 8.95 -7.64
C ARG A 109 -2.25 9.89 -8.30
N ASP A 110 -2.64 9.56 -9.53
CA ASP A 110 -3.49 10.37 -10.41
C ASP A 110 -4.98 9.99 -10.32
N MET A 111 -5.36 9.04 -9.43
CA MET A 111 -6.76 8.73 -9.12
C MET A 111 -7.51 9.98 -8.64
N TYR A 112 -8.68 10.23 -9.21
CA TYR A 112 -9.53 11.36 -8.89
C TYR A 112 -10.45 10.99 -7.74
N VAL A 113 -10.22 11.62 -6.58
CA VAL A 113 -10.81 11.25 -5.30
C VAL A 113 -11.28 12.48 -4.55
N ASP A 114 -12.26 12.32 -3.67
CA ASP A 114 -12.72 13.36 -2.76
C ASP A 114 -11.67 13.61 -1.68
N VAL A 115 -11.10 14.83 -1.64
CA VAL A 115 -10.13 15.23 -0.62
C VAL A 115 -10.88 16.04 0.45
N PRO A 116 -10.85 15.60 1.73
CA PRO A 116 -11.57 16.28 2.82
C PRO A 116 -11.26 17.78 2.85
N GLU A 117 -12.28 18.63 2.96
CA GLU A 117 -12.17 20.10 2.97
C GLU A 117 -11.71 20.78 1.67
N TYR A 118 -11.31 20.02 0.65
CA TYR A 118 -10.81 20.57 -0.63
C TYR A 118 -11.64 20.16 -1.86
N GLY A 119 -12.45 19.10 -1.77
CA GLY A 119 -13.22 18.56 -2.91
C GLY A 119 -12.37 17.64 -3.79
N LYS A 120 -12.82 17.36 -5.01
CA LYS A 120 -12.18 16.35 -5.86
C LYS A 120 -10.85 16.78 -6.46
N TYR A 121 -9.79 16.05 -6.13
CA TYR A 121 -8.44 16.23 -6.65
C TYR A 121 -7.75 14.88 -6.90
N LYS A 122 -6.54 14.92 -7.47
CA LYS A 122 -5.69 13.73 -7.57
C LYS A 122 -5.28 13.25 -6.16
N LEU A 123 -5.19 11.94 -5.97
CA LEU A 123 -4.82 11.34 -4.70
C LEU A 123 -3.55 11.94 -4.10
N ASN A 124 -2.47 12.12 -4.86
CA ASN A 124 -1.24 12.71 -4.32
C ASN A 124 -1.33 14.19 -3.95
N THR A 125 -2.39 14.88 -4.39
CA THR A 125 -2.63 16.28 -4.02
C THR A 125 -3.06 16.38 -2.57
N SER A 126 -3.76 15.37 -2.02
CA SER A 126 -4.09 15.31 -0.59
C SER A 126 -2.82 15.39 0.29
N TYR A 127 -1.78 14.63 -0.06
CA TYR A 127 -0.48 14.70 0.61
C TYR A 127 0.18 16.08 0.48
N PHE A 128 0.13 16.68 -0.72
CA PHE A 128 0.69 18.01 -0.92
C PHE A 128 -0.02 19.11 -0.10
N LEU A 129 -1.33 18.94 0.12
CA LEU A 129 -2.17 19.90 0.85
C LEU A 129 -2.01 19.76 2.37
N GLY A 130 -2.09 18.53 2.89
CA GLY A 130 -2.18 18.27 4.34
C GLY A 130 -1.30 17.12 4.84
N GLY A 131 -0.29 16.71 4.07
CA GLY A 131 0.69 15.71 4.49
C GLY A 131 0.12 14.30 4.63
N PRO A 132 0.78 13.42 5.40
CA PRO A 132 0.38 12.02 5.53
C PRO A 132 -1.00 11.85 6.17
N GLU A 133 -1.42 12.75 7.07
CA GLU A 133 -2.74 12.65 7.74
C GLU A 133 -3.90 12.95 6.79
N LEU A 134 -3.82 14.00 5.96
CA LEU A 134 -4.88 14.27 4.98
C LEU A 134 -4.96 13.16 3.92
N LEU A 135 -3.82 12.58 3.54
CA LEU A 135 -3.82 11.40 2.66
C LEU A 135 -4.49 10.19 3.35
N ARG A 136 -4.22 9.94 4.63
CA ARG A 136 -4.92 8.89 5.39
C ARG A 136 -6.44 9.12 5.41
N GLN A 137 -6.89 10.34 5.68
CA GLN A 137 -8.32 10.68 5.68
C GLN A 137 -8.94 10.51 4.30
N THR A 138 -8.24 10.94 3.25
CA THR A 138 -8.66 10.74 1.85
C THR A 138 -8.85 9.25 1.55
N LEU A 139 -7.91 8.40 1.96
CA LEU A 139 -8.03 6.95 1.79
C LEU A 139 -9.22 6.37 2.57
N LYS A 140 -9.46 6.87 3.78
CA LYS A 140 -10.58 6.43 4.61
C LYS A 140 -11.93 6.84 4.01
N GLU A 141 -12.04 8.04 3.47
CA GLU A 141 -13.29 8.54 2.89
C GLU A 141 -13.64 7.87 1.55
N ASN A 142 -12.63 7.59 0.72
CA ASN A 142 -12.87 7.08 -0.63
C ASN A 142 -12.84 5.55 -0.73
N PHE A 143 -12.11 4.86 0.17
CA PHE A 143 -11.92 3.41 0.10
C PHE A 143 -12.21 2.69 1.42
N ASP A 144 -12.74 3.40 2.41
CA ASP A 144 -13.08 2.88 3.74
C ASP A 144 -11.89 2.22 4.49
N ILE A 145 -10.66 2.48 4.04
CA ILE A 145 -9.44 1.91 4.62
C ILE A 145 -8.77 2.85 5.60
N ASP A 146 -8.39 2.33 6.76
CA ASP A 146 -7.59 3.06 7.73
C ASP A 146 -6.20 2.43 7.89
N VAL A 147 -5.21 3.27 8.16
CA VAL A 147 -3.81 2.85 8.33
C VAL A 147 -3.31 3.25 9.71
N GLN A 148 -2.50 2.39 10.34
CA GLN A 148 -1.93 2.68 11.67
C GLN A 148 -0.74 3.60 11.58
N TYR A 149 0.06 3.39 10.55
CA TYR A 149 1.38 3.95 10.46
C TYR A 149 1.64 4.48 9.06
N TYR A 150 2.61 5.38 8.96
CA TYR A 150 3.19 5.76 7.69
C TYR A 150 4.72 5.67 7.74
N ALA A 151 5.33 5.48 6.58
CA ALA A 151 6.77 5.60 6.39
C ALA A 151 7.02 6.39 5.10
N LEU A 152 7.50 7.63 5.27
CA LEU A 152 7.86 8.52 4.18
C LEU A 152 9.38 8.51 3.98
N MET A 153 9.79 8.41 2.73
CA MET A 153 11.19 8.41 2.34
C MET A 153 11.42 9.18 1.04
N ASP A 154 12.51 9.94 1.01
CA ASP A 154 12.98 10.60 -0.21
C ASP A 154 13.93 9.71 -1.03
N PHE A 155 14.28 10.17 -2.23
CA PHE A 155 15.19 9.44 -3.12
C PHE A 155 16.59 9.22 -2.56
N LYS A 156 17.11 10.15 -1.77
CA LYS A 156 18.44 10.03 -1.18
C LYS A 156 18.43 8.98 -0.08
N GLY A 157 17.40 8.98 0.75
CA GLY A 157 17.09 7.97 1.73
C GLY A 157 17.04 6.60 1.10
N PHE A 158 16.21 6.42 0.06
CA PHE A 158 16.10 5.15 -0.66
C PHE A 158 17.47 4.62 -1.11
N GLN A 159 18.28 5.43 -1.79
CA GLN A 159 19.63 5.04 -2.23
C GLN A 159 20.50 4.58 -1.06
N LYS A 160 20.50 5.32 0.05
CA LYS A 160 21.29 4.98 1.25
C LYS A 160 20.83 3.70 1.94
N ILE A 161 19.53 3.44 1.96
CA ILE A 161 18.98 2.20 2.52
C ILE A 161 19.43 1.01 1.67
N VAL A 162 19.27 1.10 0.35
CA VAL A 162 19.65 0.02 -0.57
C VAL A 162 21.13 -0.29 -0.48
N ASP A 163 22.00 0.73 -0.54
CA ASP A 163 23.46 0.54 -0.47
C ASP A 163 23.90 -0.04 0.89
N ALA A 164 23.16 0.23 1.97
CA ALA A 164 23.44 -0.33 3.28
C ALA A 164 22.99 -1.79 3.40
N LEU A 165 21.82 -2.12 2.84
CA LEU A 165 21.24 -3.45 2.85
C LEU A 165 22.06 -4.39 1.95
N ALA A 166 22.19 -3.99 0.69
CA ALA A 166 22.84 -4.70 -0.40
C ALA A 166 24.03 -3.89 -0.96
N PRO A 167 25.18 -3.87 -0.26
CA PRO A 167 26.36 -3.14 -0.74
C PRO A 167 26.89 -3.66 -2.09
N ASP A 168 26.55 -4.91 -2.46
CA ASP A 168 26.90 -5.52 -3.74
C ASP A 168 25.81 -5.31 -4.83
N GLY A 169 24.76 -4.56 -4.52
CA GLY A 169 23.60 -4.32 -5.38
C GLY A 169 22.51 -5.40 -5.27
N ILE A 170 21.29 -5.04 -5.69
CA ILE A 170 20.13 -5.92 -5.78
C ILE A 170 20.05 -6.50 -7.19
N GLU A 171 19.94 -7.82 -7.30
CA GLU A 171 19.78 -8.47 -8.60
C GLU A 171 18.39 -8.20 -9.17
N MET A 172 18.34 -7.57 -10.35
CA MET A 172 17.11 -7.23 -11.07
C MET A 172 17.25 -7.65 -12.53
N ASN A 173 16.15 -8.16 -13.11
CA ASN A 173 16.07 -8.37 -14.55
C ASN A 173 15.52 -7.12 -15.23
N VAL A 174 16.38 -6.42 -15.96
CA VAL A 174 15.98 -5.22 -16.69
C VAL A 174 15.42 -5.63 -18.05
N GLU A 175 14.10 -5.47 -18.25
CA GLU A 175 13.41 -5.97 -19.46
C GLU A 175 13.92 -5.33 -20.76
N LYS A 176 14.36 -4.06 -20.68
CA LYS A 176 14.80 -3.25 -21.82
C LYS A 176 15.65 -2.07 -21.36
N GLU A 177 16.28 -1.38 -22.30
CA GLU A 177 17.05 -0.18 -21.98
C GLU A 177 16.15 0.87 -21.31
N MET A 178 16.61 1.41 -20.18
CA MET A 178 15.96 2.49 -19.44
C MET A 178 16.98 3.60 -19.19
N SER A 179 16.73 4.79 -19.73
CA SER A 179 17.64 5.93 -19.56
C SER A 179 16.92 7.29 -19.43
N THR A 180 15.76 7.42 -20.07
CA THR A 180 14.97 8.65 -20.10
C THR A 180 14.49 9.08 -18.70
N ASN A 181 14.85 10.29 -18.29
CA ASN A 181 14.39 10.96 -17.05
C ASN A 181 14.73 10.25 -15.73
N ILE A 182 15.68 9.32 -15.71
CA ILE A 182 16.06 8.57 -14.50
C ILE A 182 17.51 8.79 -14.03
N ASN A 183 18.31 9.60 -14.74
CA ASN A 183 19.70 9.99 -14.39
C ASN A 183 20.72 8.83 -14.29
N VAL A 184 20.36 7.67 -14.85
CA VAL A 184 21.17 6.47 -15.01
C VAL A 184 20.78 5.82 -16.35
N THR A 185 21.64 4.95 -16.88
CA THR A 185 21.31 4.07 -18.00
C THR A 185 21.34 2.64 -17.50
N LEU A 186 20.23 1.93 -17.65
CA LEU A 186 20.09 0.51 -17.34
C LEU A 186 19.99 -0.25 -18.65
N GLU A 187 20.90 -1.18 -18.87
CA GLU A 187 20.89 -2.03 -20.07
C GLU A 187 19.90 -3.19 -19.91
N PRO A 188 19.43 -3.84 -20.98
CA PRO A 188 18.64 -5.06 -20.85
C PRO A 188 19.42 -6.22 -20.21
N GLY A 189 18.74 -7.04 -19.40
CA GLY A 189 19.25 -8.28 -18.81
C GLY A 189 19.42 -8.25 -17.30
N LEU A 190 19.86 -9.40 -16.75
CA LEU A 190 20.07 -9.61 -15.32
C LEU A 190 21.30 -8.84 -14.84
N GLN A 191 21.11 -7.93 -13.88
CA GLN A 191 22.14 -7.02 -13.38
C GLN A 191 21.98 -6.81 -11.88
N LYS A 192 23.09 -6.48 -11.20
CA LYS A 192 23.06 -6.01 -9.81
C LYS A 192 23.00 -4.49 -9.80
N LEU A 193 21.87 -3.95 -9.34
CA LEU A 193 21.62 -2.53 -9.29
C LEU A 193 21.95 -1.99 -7.90
N ASN A 194 22.83 -0.99 -7.83
CA ASN A 194 23.06 -0.23 -6.60
C ASN A 194 21.86 0.69 -6.29
N GLY A 195 21.88 1.41 -5.16
CA GLY A 195 20.76 2.26 -4.75
C GLY A 195 20.35 3.31 -5.80
N LYS A 196 21.31 3.89 -6.52
CA LYS A 196 21.03 4.89 -7.57
C LYS A 196 20.37 4.25 -8.80
N GLU A 197 20.89 3.10 -9.23
CA GLU A 197 20.36 2.34 -10.38
C GLU A 197 18.97 1.76 -10.08
N LEU A 198 18.78 1.18 -8.89
CA LEU A 198 17.51 0.62 -8.44
C LEU A 198 16.44 1.70 -8.30
N LEU A 199 16.82 2.90 -7.84
CA LEU A 199 15.93 4.06 -7.86
C LEU A 199 15.55 4.44 -9.30
N GLY A 200 16.50 4.42 -10.22
CA GLY A 200 16.24 4.67 -11.64
C GLY A 200 15.24 3.68 -12.21
N TYR A 201 15.41 2.40 -11.90
CA TYR A 201 14.49 1.32 -12.29
C TYR A 201 13.06 1.56 -11.78
N ALA A 202 12.91 1.91 -10.50
CA ALA A 202 11.63 2.21 -9.86
C ALA A 202 10.96 3.50 -10.36
N ARG A 203 11.73 4.42 -10.97
CA ARG A 203 11.24 5.72 -11.46
C ARG A 203 10.92 5.73 -12.95
N PHE A 204 11.39 4.76 -13.72
CA PHE A 204 11.21 4.75 -15.17
C PHE A 204 9.71 4.74 -15.55
N ARG A 205 9.32 5.50 -16.56
CA ARG A 205 7.92 5.59 -17.05
C ARG A 205 7.84 5.67 -18.57
N HIS A 206 8.98 5.75 -19.25
CA HIS A 206 9.04 6.02 -20.68
C HIS A 206 8.84 4.73 -21.47
N ASP A 207 7.69 4.10 -21.26
CA ASP A 207 7.26 2.88 -21.94
C ASP A 207 5.76 2.91 -22.26
N ALA A 208 5.32 1.93 -23.06
CA ALA A 208 3.92 1.77 -23.45
C ALA A 208 2.97 1.55 -22.28
N LYS A 209 3.46 1.12 -21.11
CA LYS A 209 2.66 0.88 -19.90
C LYS A 209 2.68 2.09 -18.95
N GLY A 210 3.46 3.13 -19.25
CA GLY A 210 3.50 4.40 -18.54
C GLY A 210 3.62 4.24 -17.03
N ASP A 211 2.56 4.67 -16.32
CA ASP A 211 2.50 4.68 -14.87
C ASP A 211 2.25 3.29 -14.26
N PHE A 212 1.42 2.46 -14.89
CA PHE A 212 1.22 1.06 -14.50
C PHE A 212 2.52 0.25 -14.59
N GLY A 213 3.31 0.47 -15.64
CA GLY A 213 4.63 -0.13 -15.78
C GLY A 213 5.58 0.27 -14.63
N ARG A 214 5.49 1.53 -14.17
CA ARG A 214 6.25 2.00 -13.01
C ARG A 214 5.81 1.32 -11.73
N VAL A 215 4.50 1.23 -11.49
CA VAL A 215 3.94 0.56 -10.30
C VAL A 215 4.43 -0.89 -10.22
N LYS A 216 4.37 -1.64 -11.32
CA LYS A 216 4.87 -3.01 -11.38
C LYS A 216 6.35 -3.09 -10.97
N ARG A 217 7.20 -2.22 -11.53
CA ARG A 217 8.64 -2.17 -11.20
C ARG A 217 8.89 -1.80 -9.74
N GLN A 218 8.05 -0.95 -9.13
CA GLN A 218 8.14 -0.65 -7.71
C GLN A 218 7.79 -1.87 -6.84
N GLN A 219 6.77 -2.65 -7.22
CA GLN A 219 6.44 -3.92 -6.54
C GLN A 219 7.56 -4.95 -6.67
N GLU A 220 8.17 -5.08 -7.85
CA GLU A 220 9.35 -5.94 -8.07
C GLU A 220 10.53 -5.54 -7.19
N VAL A 221 10.77 -4.22 -7.03
CA VAL A 221 11.79 -3.69 -6.11
C VAL A 221 11.48 -4.02 -4.66
N ILE A 222 10.24 -3.87 -4.20
CA ILE A 222 9.86 -4.24 -2.81
C ILE A 222 10.08 -5.73 -2.56
N ASN A 223 9.69 -6.59 -3.51
CA ASN A 223 9.92 -8.03 -3.41
C ASN A 223 11.41 -8.39 -3.34
N ALA A 224 12.24 -7.79 -4.19
CA ALA A 224 13.68 -8.03 -4.18
C ALA A 224 14.35 -7.54 -2.88
N LEU A 225 13.90 -6.40 -2.33
CA LEU A 225 14.38 -5.90 -1.04
C LEU A 225 13.95 -6.79 0.13
N LYS A 226 12.72 -7.34 0.09
CA LYS A 226 12.23 -8.34 1.06
C LYS A 226 13.13 -9.58 1.05
N ASP A 227 13.42 -10.14 -0.11
CA ASP A 227 14.26 -11.33 -0.25
C ASP A 227 15.70 -11.07 0.27
N GLU A 228 16.29 -9.92 -0.08
CA GLU A 228 17.61 -9.54 0.42
C GLU A 228 17.62 -9.34 1.95
N MET A 229 16.58 -8.71 2.52
CA MET A 229 16.44 -8.49 3.95
C MET A 229 16.28 -9.80 4.74
N LEU A 230 15.53 -10.77 4.20
CA LEU A 230 15.31 -12.09 4.80
C LEU A 230 16.47 -13.07 4.58
N SER A 231 17.45 -12.73 3.73
CA SER A 231 18.66 -13.53 3.57
C SER A 231 19.46 -13.65 4.87
N LEU A 232 20.29 -14.70 5.00
CA LEU A 232 21.16 -14.89 6.18
C LEU A 232 22.06 -13.68 6.44
N ASN A 233 22.55 -13.04 5.39
CA ASN A 233 23.36 -11.83 5.48
C ASN A 233 22.51 -10.61 5.85
N GLY A 234 21.31 -10.48 5.27
CA GLY A 234 20.36 -9.41 5.53
C GLY A 234 19.93 -9.35 7.00
N VAL A 235 19.49 -10.48 7.56
CA VAL A 235 19.01 -10.57 8.96
C VAL A 235 20.09 -10.13 9.96
N SER A 236 21.36 -10.49 9.70
CA SER A 236 22.48 -10.07 10.54
C SER A 236 22.75 -8.55 10.53
N LYS A 237 22.35 -7.88 9.44
CA LYS A 237 22.51 -6.43 9.24
C LYS A 237 21.33 -5.61 9.75
N ILE A 238 20.16 -6.21 10.01
CA ILE A 238 18.93 -5.51 10.46
C ILE A 238 19.21 -4.47 11.56
N PRO A 239 19.95 -4.77 12.64
CA PRO A 239 20.16 -3.77 13.70
C PRO A 239 20.92 -2.54 13.20
N LYS A 240 21.96 -2.76 12.37
CA LYS A 240 22.74 -1.70 11.75
C LYS A 240 21.90 -0.92 10.73
N LEU A 241 21.06 -1.62 9.95
CA LEU A 241 20.14 -1.01 9.00
C LEU A 241 19.17 -0.09 9.72
N MET A 242 18.47 -0.56 10.76
CA MET A 242 17.54 0.26 11.54
C MET A 242 18.18 1.57 12.03
N GLY A 243 19.43 1.52 12.50
CA GLY A 243 20.16 2.72 12.89
C GLY A 243 20.55 3.62 11.72
N THR A 244 20.91 3.03 10.59
CA THR A 244 21.32 3.74 9.37
C THR A 244 20.14 4.40 8.65
N VAL A 245 18.98 3.73 8.60
CA VAL A 245 17.79 4.16 7.87
C VAL A 245 16.94 5.16 8.64
N SER A 246 16.93 5.09 9.98
CA SER A 246 16.03 5.91 10.80
C SER A 246 16.14 7.42 10.57
N PRO A 247 17.29 8.01 10.21
CA PRO A 247 17.36 9.44 9.87
C PRO A 247 16.81 9.80 8.48
N TYR A 248 16.56 8.80 7.63
CA TYR A 248 16.11 8.96 6.24
C TYR A 248 14.63 8.58 6.05
N ILE A 249 13.97 8.12 7.11
CA ILE A 249 12.55 7.76 7.12
C ILE A 249 11.85 8.63 8.14
N GLU A 250 10.87 9.40 7.67
CA GLU A 250 9.90 10.05 8.53
C GLU A 250 8.74 9.09 8.78
N THR A 251 8.38 8.88 10.06
CA THR A 251 7.39 7.88 10.44
C THR A 251 6.83 8.15 11.83
N ASN A 252 5.54 7.83 12.04
CA ASN A 252 4.92 7.82 13.36
C ASN A 252 5.17 6.50 14.14
N ILE A 253 5.89 5.52 13.58
CA ILE A 253 6.15 4.26 14.27
C ILE A 253 7.14 4.48 15.42
N GLY A 254 6.68 4.26 16.65
CA GLY A 254 7.50 4.34 17.86
C GLY A 254 8.69 3.39 17.80
N SER A 255 9.79 3.74 18.49
CA SER A 255 11.01 2.90 18.46
C SER A 255 10.79 1.48 19.00
N MET A 256 9.90 1.30 19.99
CA MET A 256 9.54 -0.03 20.50
C MET A 256 8.65 -0.82 19.53
N ASP A 257 7.73 -0.13 18.85
CA ASP A 257 6.88 -0.75 17.82
C ASP A 257 7.73 -1.22 16.63
N ARG A 258 8.70 -0.41 16.17
CA ARG A 258 9.66 -0.83 15.12
C ARG A 258 10.43 -2.09 15.49
N ILE A 259 10.88 -2.20 16.75
CA ILE A 259 11.59 -3.40 17.22
C ILE A 259 10.63 -4.59 17.28
N SER A 260 9.39 -4.39 17.69
CA SER A 260 8.37 -5.44 17.79
C SER A 260 7.99 -5.97 16.40
N LEU A 261 7.69 -5.08 15.45
CA LEU A 261 7.43 -5.42 14.05
C LEU A 261 8.62 -6.12 13.39
N ALA A 262 9.84 -5.60 13.57
CA ALA A 262 11.03 -6.24 13.03
C ALA A 262 11.25 -7.65 13.60
N LYS A 263 10.96 -7.85 14.89
CA LYS A 263 11.03 -9.17 15.53
C LYS A 263 9.96 -10.11 14.97
N GLU A 264 8.72 -9.67 14.85
CA GLU A 264 7.63 -10.47 14.29
C GLU A 264 7.93 -10.89 12.85
N PHE A 265 8.37 -9.96 12.02
CA PHE A 265 8.74 -10.23 10.62
C PHE A 265 9.90 -11.22 10.48
N VAL A 266 10.88 -11.20 11.39
CA VAL A 266 12.00 -12.16 11.39
C VAL A 266 11.58 -13.54 11.93
N LEU A 267 10.66 -13.59 12.90
CA LEU A 267 10.21 -14.85 13.51
C LEU A 267 9.12 -15.55 12.70
N ASN A 268 8.30 -14.77 12.00
CA ASN A 268 7.24 -15.22 11.10
C ASN A 268 7.52 -14.63 9.70
N PRO A 269 8.55 -15.15 9.01
CA PRO A 269 8.97 -14.61 7.72
C PRO A 269 7.86 -14.76 6.69
N VAL A 270 7.65 -13.68 5.94
CA VAL A 270 6.71 -13.67 4.81
C VAL A 270 7.33 -14.38 3.63
N GLU A 271 6.73 -15.47 3.18
CA GLU A 271 7.19 -16.19 1.99
C GLU A 271 6.95 -15.35 0.73
N ASN A 272 5.70 -14.92 0.51
CA ASN A 272 5.28 -14.14 -0.65
C ASN A 272 4.56 -12.87 -0.21
N ILE A 273 4.82 -11.76 -0.91
CA ILE A 273 4.02 -10.55 -0.81
C ILE A 273 3.03 -10.60 -1.97
N GLU A 274 1.74 -10.76 -1.66
CA GLU A 274 0.69 -10.59 -2.66
C GLU A 274 0.59 -9.10 -3.01
N THR A 275 0.37 -8.78 -4.28
CA THR A 275 0.36 -7.39 -4.75
C THR A 275 -0.87 -7.06 -5.56
N MET A 276 -1.44 -5.87 -5.32
CA MET A 276 -2.54 -5.29 -6.11
C MET A 276 -2.15 -3.88 -6.56
N THR A 277 -2.77 -3.40 -7.64
CA THR A 277 -2.76 -2.00 -8.03
C THR A 277 -4.19 -1.46 -8.08
N LEU A 278 -4.40 -0.27 -7.52
CA LEU A 278 -5.61 0.52 -7.73
C LEU A 278 -5.32 1.74 -8.62
N PRO A 279 -6.20 2.07 -9.57
CA PRO A 279 -7.46 1.39 -9.83
C PRO A 279 -7.24 0.01 -10.49
N ILE A 280 -8.18 -0.92 -10.30
CA ILE A 280 -8.18 -2.21 -10.98
C ILE A 280 -8.41 -2.00 -12.49
N ASP A 281 -8.07 -3.03 -13.28
CA ASP A 281 -8.18 -2.93 -14.74
C ASP A 281 -9.65 -2.68 -15.17
N ASN A 282 -9.83 -1.73 -16.08
CA ASN A 282 -11.12 -1.30 -16.64
C ASN A 282 -12.08 -0.55 -15.69
N SER A 283 -11.73 -0.35 -14.42
CA SER A 283 -12.56 0.40 -13.46
C SER A 283 -12.27 1.91 -13.44
N PHE A 284 -11.74 2.46 -14.54
CA PHE A 284 -11.37 3.87 -14.62
C PHE A 284 -11.35 4.39 -16.05
N GLU A 285 -11.53 5.70 -16.18
CA GLU A 285 -11.39 6.43 -17.44
C GLU A 285 -10.35 7.55 -17.34
N ASN A 286 -9.72 7.89 -18.47
CA ASN A 286 -8.84 9.05 -18.52
C ASN A 286 -9.68 10.32 -18.73
N ALA A 287 -9.74 11.18 -17.72
CA ALA A 287 -10.51 12.42 -17.77
C ALA A 287 -9.61 13.65 -17.59
N ARG A 288 -10.15 14.84 -17.86
CA ARG A 288 -9.48 16.11 -17.62
C ARG A 288 -10.45 17.12 -17.00
N TYR A 289 -10.17 17.55 -15.78
CA TYR A 289 -10.97 18.55 -15.07
C TYR A 289 -10.19 19.87 -14.92
N GLU A 290 -10.93 20.97 -14.88
CA GLU A 290 -10.38 22.28 -14.54
C GLU A 290 -9.79 22.24 -13.12
N GLY A 291 -8.60 22.80 -12.92
CA GLY A 291 -7.89 22.78 -11.63
C GLY A 291 -7.13 21.47 -11.31
N ALA A 292 -7.65 20.30 -11.71
CA ALA A 292 -6.99 18.99 -11.44
C ALA A 292 -6.11 18.48 -12.60
N GLY A 293 -6.37 18.94 -13.84
CA GLY A 293 -5.65 18.48 -15.02
C GLY A 293 -6.07 17.07 -15.44
N ALA A 294 -5.17 16.29 -16.05
CA ALA A 294 -5.44 14.93 -16.49
C ALA A 294 -5.44 13.96 -15.30
N VAL A 295 -6.52 13.21 -15.10
CA VAL A 295 -6.75 12.32 -13.95
C VAL A 295 -7.20 10.94 -14.41
N LEU A 296 -7.19 9.97 -13.50
CA LEU A 296 -7.92 8.71 -13.63
C LEU A 296 -9.24 8.89 -12.87
N ASP A 297 -10.35 9.02 -13.60
CA ASP A 297 -11.68 9.03 -12.98
C ASP A 297 -12.07 7.59 -12.70
N VAL A 298 -12.25 7.24 -11.43
CA VAL A 298 -12.31 5.84 -10.97
C VAL A 298 -13.70 5.48 -10.49
N ASP A 299 -14.12 4.25 -10.74
CA ASP A 299 -15.26 3.65 -10.05
C ASP A 299 -14.86 3.35 -8.61
N LEU A 300 -15.28 4.20 -7.68
CA LEU A 300 -14.86 4.09 -6.28
C LEU A 300 -15.43 2.84 -5.60
N ASP A 301 -16.65 2.42 -5.94
CA ASP A 301 -17.30 1.31 -5.26
C ASP A 301 -16.65 -0.01 -5.67
N ALA A 302 -16.41 -0.23 -6.97
CA ALA A 302 -15.70 -1.39 -7.47
C ALA A 302 -14.27 -1.51 -6.89
N ASN A 303 -13.54 -0.39 -6.83
CA ASN A 303 -12.18 -0.38 -6.29
C ASN A 303 -12.15 -0.55 -4.77
N THR A 304 -13.16 -0.05 -4.06
CA THR A 304 -13.29 -0.22 -2.61
C THR A 304 -13.56 -1.67 -2.25
N GLU A 305 -14.44 -2.35 -2.98
CA GLU A 305 -14.73 -3.76 -2.78
C GLU A 305 -13.50 -4.63 -3.08
N ALA A 306 -12.88 -4.44 -4.26
CA ALA A 306 -11.66 -5.17 -4.63
C ALA A 306 -10.54 -4.98 -3.60
N LEU A 307 -10.38 -3.76 -3.05
CA LEU A 307 -9.41 -3.49 -1.99
C LEU A 307 -9.73 -4.27 -0.71
N LYS A 308 -10.99 -4.30 -0.29
CA LYS A 308 -11.44 -5.00 0.91
C LYS A 308 -11.21 -6.51 0.78
N ASP A 309 -11.62 -7.10 -0.34
CA ASP A 309 -11.41 -8.52 -0.64
C ASP A 309 -9.92 -8.86 -0.56
N PHE A 310 -9.09 -8.10 -1.28
CA PHE A 310 -7.66 -8.30 -1.29
C PHE A 310 -7.05 -8.27 0.11
N LEU A 311 -7.36 -7.25 0.92
CA LEU A 311 -6.81 -7.11 2.26
C LEU A 311 -7.39 -8.11 3.26
N ASN A 312 -8.51 -8.76 2.94
CA ASN A 312 -9.04 -9.88 3.72
C ASN A 312 -8.42 -11.23 3.33
N GLY A 313 -7.63 -11.25 2.25
CA GLY A 313 -7.01 -12.46 1.71
C GLY A 313 -7.94 -13.24 0.79
N GLU A 314 -8.90 -12.55 0.20
CA GLU A 314 -9.82 -13.06 -0.80
C GLU A 314 -9.31 -12.65 -2.20
N GLU A 315 -9.68 -13.43 -3.22
CA GLU A 315 -9.35 -13.08 -4.60
C GLU A 315 -10.25 -11.91 -5.02
N PRO A 316 -9.68 -10.74 -5.37
CA PRO A 316 -10.48 -9.58 -5.72
C PRO A 316 -11.25 -9.84 -7.01
N LYS A 317 -12.53 -9.48 -7.02
CA LYS A 317 -13.34 -9.52 -8.24
C LYS A 317 -12.73 -8.65 -9.33
N SER A 318 -12.79 -9.15 -10.55
CA SER A 318 -12.55 -8.31 -11.73
C SER A 318 -13.66 -7.28 -11.88
N TYR A 319 -13.37 -6.19 -12.58
CA TYR A 319 -14.38 -5.15 -12.83
C TYR A 319 -15.62 -5.69 -13.56
N ALA A 320 -15.47 -6.68 -14.45
CA ALA A 320 -16.59 -7.31 -15.13
C ALA A 320 -17.49 -8.12 -14.16
N GLU A 321 -16.88 -8.86 -13.24
CA GLU A 321 -17.62 -9.62 -12.21
C GLU A 321 -18.36 -8.68 -11.26
N TYR A 322 -17.75 -7.55 -10.88
CA TYR A 322 -18.39 -6.52 -10.08
C TYR A 322 -19.65 -5.96 -10.75
N VAL A 323 -19.54 -5.54 -12.01
CA VAL A 323 -20.67 -4.97 -12.77
C VAL A 323 -21.80 -6.00 -12.99
N GLU A 324 -21.47 -7.28 -13.19
CA GLU A 324 -22.49 -8.34 -13.30
C GLU A 324 -23.26 -8.53 -11.99
N GLU A 325 -22.60 -8.46 -10.84
CA GLU A 325 -23.23 -8.61 -9.53
C GLU A 325 -24.07 -7.40 -9.14
N GLU A 326 -23.60 -6.19 -9.42
CA GLU A 326 -24.34 -4.95 -9.20
C GLU A 326 -25.65 -4.95 -10.00
N ALA A 327 -25.60 -5.32 -11.29
CA ALA A 327 -26.78 -5.43 -12.14
C ALA A 327 -27.80 -6.46 -11.63
N LEU A 328 -27.33 -7.61 -11.12
CA LEU A 328 -28.21 -8.62 -10.51
C LEU A 328 -28.83 -8.13 -9.20
N SER A 329 -28.12 -7.30 -8.44
CA SER A 329 -28.62 -6.72 -7.20
C SER A 329 -29.71 -5.68 -7.46
N ASP A 330 -29.55 -4.84 -8.47
CA ASP A 330 -30.55 -3.84 -8.88
C ASP A 330 -31.83 -4.51 -9.39
N ASP A 331 -31.71 -5.57 -10.21
CA ASP A 331 -32.87 -6.33 -10.69
C ASP A 331 -33.63 -7.02 -9.54
N ALA A 332 -32.91 -7.54 -8.52
CA ALA A 332 -33.52 -8.14 -7.34
C ALA A 332 -34.28 -7.12 -6.47
N VAL A 333 -33.77 -5.89 -6.36
CA VAL A 333 -34.46 -4.79 -5.66
C VAL A 333 -35.73 -4.36 -6.40
N VAL A 334 -35.71 -4.38 -7.74
CA VAL A 334 -36.89 -4.09 -8.57
C VAL A 334 -37.97 -5.18 -8.43
N GLU A 335 -37.61 -6.46 -8.43
CA GLU A 335 -38.57 -7.55 -8.20
C GLU A 335 -39.18 -7.53 -6.80
N GLU A 336 -38.41 -7.21 -5.75
CA GLU A 336 -38.94 -7.11 -4.39
C GLU A 336 -39.90 -5.91 -4.21
N SER A 337 -39.69 -4.83 -4.98
CA SER A 337 -40.55 -3.64 -4.97
C SER A 337 -41.89 -3.80 -5.74
N THR A 338 -42.00 -4.80 -6.61
CA THR A 338 -43.20 -5.04 -7.45
C THR A 338 -44.09 -6.16 -6.92
N GLY A 339 -43.76 -6.76 -5.77
CA GLY A 339 -44.58 -7.73 -5.04
C GLY A 339 -45.82 -7.11 -4.37
N VAL A 340 -46.72 -6.52 -5.14
CA VAL A 340 -48.09 -6.23 -4.69
C VAL A 340 -48.94 -7.48 -4.94
N GLU A 341 -49.32 -8.16 -3.86
CA GLU A 341 -50.44 -9.12 -3.86
C GLU A 341 -51.74 -8.35 -4.18
N ASP A 342 -52.14 -8.35 -5.45
CA ASP A 342 -53.48 -7.90 -5.85
C ASP A 342 -54.51 -8.97 -5.47
N THR A 343 -55.03 -8.86 -4.25
CA THR A 343 -56.30 -9.47 -3.84
C THR A 343 -57.36 -8.38 -3.70
N GLY A 344 -57.76 -7.78 -4.82
CA GLY A 344 -58.79 -6.74 -4.84
C GLY A 344 -59.81 -6.94 -5.95
N SER A 345 -60.93 -7.58 -5.64
CA SER A 345 -62.12 -7.60 -6.49
C SER A 345 -62.60 -6.19 -6.80
N TYR A 346 -62.70 -5.81 -8.07
CA TYR A 346 -63.43 -4.63 -8.50
C TYR A 346 -64.60 -5.06 -9.38
N GLU A 347 -65.79 -4.80 -8.86
CA GLU A 347 -67.07 -4.92 -9.56
C GLU A 347 -67.12 -3.96 -10.74
N GLU A 348 -67.61 -4.51 -11.85
CA GLU A 348 -67.89 -3.84 -13.10
C GLU A 348 -69.11 -2.92 -12.94
N SER A 349 -68.91 -1.60 -13.02
CA SER A 349 -69.98 -0.63 -13.24
C SER A 349 -69.76 0.06 -14.58
N THR A 350 -70.58 -0.34 -15.55
CA THR A 350 -70.72 0.28 -16.87
C THR A 350 -71.39 1.64 -16.75
N GLU A 351 -70.72 2.71 -17.15
CA GLU A 351 -71.38 3.94 -17.62
C GLU A 351 -70.68 4.41 -18.90
N THR A 352 -71.43 4.27 -19.99
CA THR A 352 -71.23 4.87 -21.30
C THR A 352 -71.51 6.36 -21.24
N ASP A 353 -70.61 7.19 -21.76
CA ASP A 353 -71.05 8.38 -22.48
C ASP A 353 -70.11 8.74 -23.64
N ASP A 354 -70.74 9.03 -24.76
CA ASP A 354 -70.22 9.19 -26.11
C ASP A 354 -70.31 10.67 -26.51
N SER A 355 -69.25 11.19 -27.12
CA SER A 355 -69.15 12.35 -28.05
C SER A 355 -67.76 13.00 -27.87
N GLY A 356 -66.97 13.35 -28.87
CA GLY A 356 -67.14 13.40 -30.31
C GLY A 356 -66.30 14.56 -30.86
N ILE A 357 -65.46 14.27 -31.87
CA ILE A 357 -65.15 15.12 -33.05
C ILE A 357 -63.94 16.10 -33.02
N TYR A 358 -62.93 15.69 -33.84
CA TYR A 358 -62.05 16.33 -34.85
C TYR A 358 -61.40 17.73 -34.71
N GLU A 359 -60.09 17.78 -35.01
CA GLU A 359 -59.36 18.57 -36.07
C GLU A 359 -57.86 18.63 -35.69
N GLU A 360 -56.89 17.99 -36.36
CA GLU A 360 -56.23 18.21 -37.66
C GLU A 360 -55.42 19.53 -37.84
N SER A 361 -54.12 19.34 -38.05
CA SER A 361 -53.12 20.20 -38.74
C SER A 361 -52.60 21.48 -38.07
N THR A 362 -51.28 21.60 -37.93
CA THR A 362 -50.44 22.36 -38.89
C THR A 362 -48.94 22.23 -38.59
N GLU A 363 -48.18 21.90 -39.64
CA GLU A 363 -46.74 22.07 -39.76
C GLU A 363 -46.37 23.56 -39.70
N ILE A 364 -45.28 23.90 -39.00
CA ILE A 364 -44.43 25.04 -39.37
C ILE A 364 -42.97 24.60 -39.24
N ASP A 365 -42.36 24.45 -40.41
CA ASP A 365 -40.94 24.55 -40.70
C ASP A 365 -40.52 26.02 -40.56
N ASP A 366 -39.46 26.31 -39.80
CA ASP A 366 -38.68 27.52 -40.10
C ASP A 366 -37.19 27.34 -39.73
N SER A 367 -36.41 27.46 -40.78
CA SER A 367 -34.96 27.51 -40.83
C SER A 367 -34.43 28.85 -40.29
N SER A 368 -33.35 28.83 -39.52
CA SER A 368 -32.36 29.92 -39.59
C SER A 368 -30.96 29.47 -39.14
N SER A 369 -30.13 29.23 -40.14
CA SER A 369 -28.68 29.41 -40.15
C SER A 369 -28.29 30.89 -39.92
N TYR A 370 -27.21 31.16 -39.18
CA TYR A 370 -26.15 32.19 -39.38
C TYR A 370 -25.16 32.02 -38.20
N GLU A 371 -23.91 31.57 -38.43
CA GLU A 371 -22.66 32.39 -38.41
C GLU A 371 -22.50 33.17 -37.08
N GLU A 372 -21.46 32.95 -36.26
CA GLU A 372 -20.00 33.02 -36.53
C GLU A 372 -19.20 32.32 -35.41
#